data_AF-A0A1X2CW56-F1
#
_entry.id   AF-A0A1X2CW56-F1
#
_cell.length_a   1.000
_cell.length_b   1.000
_cell.length_c   1.000
_cell.angle_alpha   90.00
_cell.angle_beta   90.00
_cell.angle_gamma   90.00
#
_symmetry.space_group_name_H-M   'P 1'
#
loop_
_entity.id
_entity.type
_entity.pdbx_description
1 polymer ?
#
loop_
_entity_poly.entity_id
_entity_poly.type
_entity_poly.pdbx_seq_one_letter_code
_entity_poly.pdbx_strand_id
1 'polypeptide(L)'
;MSTTIDHVTNVAHELRKRMGSRDFQMTARADFTELYRNISGIPKAKIKSGLAERIEEALLNEGIRVYPRLAVVGSGESVWLYRSPEMVRLFNAMNNPSEGHAKFLGRVLRQMRGDWDFGRNGKNPPTPTSPARPYLSPPRDGETERAWARRNKIEVGDRGRISGEIRHAYQEALSRQRN
;
A
#
# COMPACT_ATOMS: atom_id res chain seq x y z
N MET A 1 -28.23 -19.40 29.73
CA MET A 1 -27.84 -19.90 28.39
C MET A 1 -27.42 -18.69 27.57
N SER A 2 -26.15 -18.60 27.17
CA SER A 2 -25.65 -17.50 26.33
C SER A 2 -26.33 -17.54 24.97
N THR A 3 -26.81 -16.40 24.49
CA THR A 3 -27.56 -16.33 23.23
C THR A 3 -26.60 -16.34 22.04
N THR A 4 -27.11 -16.65 20.83
CA THR A 4 -26.32 -16.56 19.59
C THR A 4 -25.77 -15.15 19.36
N ILE A 5 -26.48 -14.11 19.82
CA ILE A 5 -26.02 -12.72 19.75
C ILE A 5 -24.78 -12.53 20.62
N ASP A 6 -24.83 -13.03 21.86
CA ASP A 6 -23.70 -12.94 22.80
C ASP A 6 -22.46 -13.67 22.25
N HIS A 7 -22.63 -14.84 21.64
CA HIS A 7 -21.52 -15.56 20.99
C HIS A 7 -20.88 -14.76 19.86
N VAL A 8 -21.70 -14.12 19.02
CA VAL A 8 -21.22 -13.33 17.88
C VAL A 8 -20.46 -12.09 18.35
N THR A 9 -20.99 -11.38 19.35
CA THR A 9 -20.31 -10.23 19.96
C THR A 9 -18.99 -10.64 20.60
N ASN A 10 -18.96 -11.77 21.31
CA ASN A 10 -17.73 -12.29 21.92
C ASN A 10 -16.67 -12.67 20.87
N VAL A 11 -17.09 -13.22 19.72
CA VAL A 11 -16.17 -13.49 18.60
C VAL A 11 -15.55 -12.20 18.09
N ALA A 12 -16.35 -11.15 17.89
CA ALA A 12 -15.85 -9.85 17.44
C ALA A 12 -14.87 -9.23 18.44
N HIS A 13 -15.19 -9.31 19.75
CA HIS A 13 -14.33 -8.82 20.81
C HIS A 13 -12.97 -9.55 20.86
N GLU A 14 -12.97 -10.87 20.75
CA GLU A 14 -11.73 -11.65 20.71
C GLU A 14 -10.90 -11.38 19.45
N LEU A 15 -11.54 -11.19 18.29
CA LEU A 15 -10.82 -10.80 17.07
C LEU A 15 -10.20 -9.41 17.21
N ARG A 16 -10.92 -8.45 17.80
CA ARG A 16 -10.38 -7.12 18.12
C ARG A 16 -9.15 -7.22 19.03
N LYS A 17 -9.23 -8.05 20.07
CA LYS A 17 -8.12 -8.30 20.99
C LYS A 17 -6.91 -8.92 20.28
N ARG A 18 -7.12 -9.90 19.40
CA ARG A 18 -6.07 -10.53 18.59
C ARG A 18 -5.38 -9.54 17.64
N MET A 19 -6.13 -8.62 17.05
CA MET A 19 -5.57 -7.54 16.24
C MET A 19 -4.67 -6.62 17.07
N GLY A 20 -5.04 -6.35 18.33
CA GLY A 20 -4.26 -5.52 19.24
C GLY A 20 -4.14 -4.09 18.71
N SER A 21 -2.92 -3.59 18.54
CA SER A 21 -2.67 -2.26 17.95
C SER A 21 -2.62 -2.25 16.42
N ARG A 22 -2.69 -3.40 15.74
CA ARG A 22 -2.59 -3.49 14.27
C ARG A 22 -3.86 -2.96 13.61
N ASP A 23 -3.68 -2.11 12.59
CA ASP A 23 -4.80 -1.58 11.79
C ASP A 23 -5.25 -2.50 10.66
N PHE A 24 -4.47 -3.54 10.39
CA PHE A 24 -4.70 -4.49 9.31
C PHE A 24 -4.20 -5.88 9.70
N GLN A 25 -5.00 -6.92 9.41
CA GLN A 25 -4.63 -8.31 9.66
C GLN A 25 -5.30 -9.25 8.65
N MET A 26 -4.56 -10.20 8.10
CA MET A 26 -5.12 -11.32 7.35
C MET A 26 -5.54 -12.44 8.31
N THR A 27 -6.71 -13.02 8.12
CA THR A 27 -7.22 -14.13 8.94
C THR A 27 -7.92 -15.14 8.05
N ALA A 28 -7.64 -16.44 8.25
CA ALA A 28 -8.29 -17.49 7.48
C ALA A 28 -9.75 -17.64 7.91
N ARG A 29 -10.66 -17.97 6.98
CA ARG A 29 -12.07 -18.23 7.32
C ARG A 29 -12.21 -19.35 8.36
N ALA A 30 -11.31 -20.34 8.31
CA ALA A 30 -11.26 -21.42 9.27
C ALA A 30 -11.11 -20.91 10.72
N ASP A 31 -10.30 -19.87 10.94
CA ASP A 31 -10.04 -19.30 12.26
C ASP A 31 -11.31 -18.68 12.87
N PHE A 32 -12.16 -18.04 12.06
CA PHE A 32 -13.46 -17.53 12.53
C PHE A 32 -14.36 -18.68 12.98
N THR A 33 -14.35 -19.77 12.22
CA THR A 33 -15.19 -20.94 12.52
C THR A 33 -14.72 -21.61 13.81
N GLU A 34 -13.41 -21.77 13.98
CA GLU A 34 -12.81 -22.31 15.20
C GLU A 34 -13.09 -21.42 16.41
N LEU A 35 -12.88 -20.11 16.28
CA LEU A 35 -13.17 -19.15 17.34
C LEU A 35 -14.64 -19.18 17.74
N TYR A 36 -15.55 -19.23 16.77
CA TYR A 36 -16.98 -19.35 17.04
C TYR A 36 -17.32 -20.66 17.75
N ARG A 37 -16.72 -21.79 17.37
CA ARG A 37 -16.92 -23.09 18.04
C ARG A 37 -16.47 -23.04 19.50
N ASN A 38 -15.29 -22.45 19.74
CA ASN A 38 -14.72 -22.34 21.08
C ASN A 38 -15.60 -21.47 21.99
N ILE A 39 -16.16 -20.38 21.46
CA ILE A 39 -17.02 -19.47 22.23
C ILE A 39 -18.44 -20.03 22.43
N SER A 40 -19.02 -20.64 21.39
CA SER A 40 -20.40 -21.16 21.45
C SER A 40 -20.50 -22.54 22.12
N GLY A 41 -19.40 -23.27 22.24
CA GLY A 41 -19.38 -24.65 22.72
C GLY A 41 -19.97 -25.67 21.73
N ILE A 42 -20.20 -25.28 20.47
CA ILE A 42 -20.82 -26.15 19.45
C ILE A 42 -19.72 -26.69 18.52
N PRO A 43 -19.19 -27.91 18.73
CA PRO A 43 -17.97 -28.40 18.06
C PRO A 43 -18.09 -28.55 16.54
N LYS A 44 -19.30 -28.79 16.03
CA LYS A 44 -19.57 -28.94 14.58
C LYS A 44 -20.19 -27.71 13.94
N ALA A 45 -20.16 -26.55 14.61
CA ALA A 45 -20.71 -25.31 14.05
C ALA A 45 -20.04 -24.97 12.71
N LYS A 46 -20.84 -24.50 11.76
CA LYS A 46 -20.38 -23.96 10.47
C LYS A 46 -20.91 -22.55 10.33
N ILE A 47 -20.04 -21.62 9.94
CA ILE A 47 -20.45 -20.25 9.63
C ILE A 47 -21.06 -20.22 8.23
N LYS A 48 -22.39 -20.28 8.19
CA LYS A 48 -23.21 -20.02 6.99
C LYS A 48 -23.33 -18.51 6.75
N SER A 49 -23.84 -18.12 5.59
CA SER A 49 -24.03 -16.71 5.18
C SER A 49 -24.69 -15.87 6.27
N GLY A 50 -25.88 -16.25 6.76
CA GLY A 50 -26.58 -15.46 7.78
C GLY A 50 -25.82 -15.29 9.10
N LEU A 51 -25.02 -16.28 9.52
CA LEU A 51 -24.16 -16.14 10.70
C LEU A 51 -22.92 -15.28 10.40
N ALA A 52 -22.36 -15.40 9.19
CA ALA A 52 -21.24 -14.58 8.74
C ALA A 52 -21.61 -13.09 8.74
N GLU A 53 -22.81 -12.74 8.26
CA GLU A 53 -23.29 -11.36 8.24
C GLU A 53 -23.43 -10.77 9.65
N ARG A 54 -23.93 -11.56 10.60
CA ARG A 54 -24.02 -11.12 12.01
C ARG A 54 -22.64 -10.92 12.63
N ILE A 55 -21.67 -11.77 12.29
CA ILE A 55 -20.27 -11.59 12.71
C ILE A 55 -19.66 -10.33 12.09
N GLU A 56 -19.91 -10.07 10.80
CA GLU A 56 -19.50 -8.83 10.14
C GLU A 56 -20.11 -7.59 10.81
N GLU A 57 -21.39 -7.63 11.17
CA GLU A 57 -22.09 -6.55 11.86
C GLU A 57 -21.51 -6.30 13.26
N ALA A 58 -21.25 -7.37 14.03
CA ALA A 58 -20.61 -7.24 15.34
C ALA A 58 -19.18 -6.71 15.23
N LEU A 59 -18.41 -7.13 14.23
CA LEU A 59 -17.08 -6.57 13.95
C LEU A 59 -17.16 -5.10 13.59
N LEU A 60 -18.17 -4.69 12.81
CA LEU A 60 -18.38 -3.29 12.46
C LEU A 60 -18.67 -2.44 13.71
N ASN A 61 -19.45 -2.95 14.66
CA ASN A 61 -19.70 -2.30 15.95
C ASN A 61 -18.42 -2.15 16.80
N GLU A 62 -17.47 -3.07 16.64
CA GLU A 62 -16.13 -3.02 17.22
C GLU A 62 -15.15 -2.12 16.40
N GLY A 63 -15.63 -1.47 15.34
CA GLY A 63 -14.83 -0.60 14.47
C GLY A 63 -13.95 -1.35 13.46
N ILE A 64 -14.21 -2.64 13.23
CA ILE A 64 -13.46 -3.50 12.33
C ILE A 64 -14.30 -3.81 11.09
N ARG A 65 -13.69 -3.70 9.92
CA ARG A 65 -14.29 -4.09 8.64
C ARG A 65 -13.61 -5.33 8.08
N VAL A 66 -14.36 -6.07 7.26
CA VAL A 66 -13.92 -7.33 6.66
C VAL A 66 -13.94 -7.20 5.14
N TYR A 67 -12.89 -7.66 4.46
CA TYR A 67 -12.83 -7.74 3.00
C TYR A 67 -12.05 -8.98 2.52
N PRO A 68 -12.57 -9.79 1.58
CA PRO A 68 -13.94 -9.76 1.05
C PRO A 68 -14.96 -10.06 2.16
N ARG A 69 -16.26 -9.89 1.88
CA ARG A 69 -17.31 -10.23 2.86
C ARG A 69 -17.17 -11.70 3.27
N LEU A 70 -17.20 -11.95 4.57
CA LEU A 70 -17.23 -13.29 5.14
C LEU A 70 -18.42 -14.09 4.57
N ALA A 71 -19.56 -13.49 4.23
CA ALA A 71 -20.66 -14.25 3.62
C ALA A 71 -20.31 -14.95 2.28
N VAL A 72 -19.33 -14.44 1.51
CA VAL A 72 -18.99 -14.94 0.17
C VAL A 72 -17.70 -15.77 0.13
N VAL A 73 -16.88 -15.70 1.18
CA VAL A 73 -15.55 -16.33 1.24
C VAL A 73 -15.69 -17.82 1.60
N GLY A 74 -14.94 -18.67 0.90
CA GLY A 74 -14.86 -20.13 1.12
C GLY A 74 -14.00 -20.52 2.32
N SER A 75 -14.11 -21.78 2.78
CA SER A 75 -13.41 -22.26 3.99
C SER A 75 -11.88 -22.28 3.90
N GLY A 76 -11.32 -22.38 2.69
CA GLY A 76 -9.87 -22.34 2.45
C GLY A 76 -9.31 -20.95 2.17
N GLU A 77 -10.16 -19.93 2.20
CA GLU A 77 -9.78 -18.57 1.82
C GLU A 77 -9.56 -17.69 3.04
N SER A 78 -8.84 -16.59 2.82
CA SER A 78 -8.54 -15.60 3.86
C SER A 78 -9.30 -14.30 3.62
N VAL A 79 -9.60 -13.62 4.72
CA VAL A 79 -10.17 -12.27 4.71
C VAL A 79 -9.22 -11.30 5.39
N TRP A 80 -9.32 -10.05 4.99
CA TRP A 80 -8.65 -8.93 5.61
C TRP A 80 -9.56 -8.28 6.63
N LEU A 81 -9.03 -8.09 7.84
CA LEU A 81 -9.60 -7.29 8.91
C LEU A 81 -8.90 -5.94 8.95
N TYR A 82 -9.65 -4.85 9.02
CA TYR A 82 -9.08 -3.51 9.03
C TYR A 82 -9.91 -2.49 9.81
N ARG A 83 -9.24 -1.51 10.42
CA ARG A 83 -9.87 -0.44 11.22
C ARG A 83 -9.74 0.96 10.61
N SER A 84 -8.61 1.22 9.94
CA SER A 84 -8.27 2.57 9.50
C SER A 84 -9.29 3.09 8.46
N PRO A 85 -9.88 4.29 8.69
CA PRO A 85 -10.71 4.99 7.70
C PRO A 85 -10.01 5.14 6.34
N GLU A 86 -8.68 5.27 6.34
CA GLU A 86 -7.88 5.38 5.12
C GLU A 86 -7.86 4.07 4.34
N MET A 87 -7.81 2.93 5.03
CA MET A 87 -7.93 1.60 4.41
C MET A 87 -9.32 1.37 3.83
N VAL A 88 -10.38 1.82 4.53
CA VAL A 88 -11.75 1.80 3.97
C VAL A 88 -11.79 2.59 2.66
N ARG A 89 -11.19 3.78 2.66
CA ARG A 89 -11.15 4.66 1.50
C ARG A 89 -10.32 4.07 0.36
N LEU A 90 -9.23 3.37 0.67
CA LEU A 90 -8.42 2.61 -0.29
C LEU A 90 -9.19 1.46 -0.92
N PHE A 91 -9.82 0.61 -0.11
CA PHE A 91 -10.63 -0.48 -0.63
C PHE A 91 -11.82 0.03 -1.46
N ASN A 92 -12.50 1.09 -1.03
CA ASN A 92 -13.56 1.70 -1.82
C ASN A 92 -13.05 2.25 -3.14
N ALA A 93 -11.89 2.91 -3.14
CA ALA A 93 -11.29 3.45 -4.35
C ALA A 93 -10.86 2.36 -5.33
N MET A 94 -10.39 1.21 -4.85
CA MET A 94 -10.01 0.06 -5.69
C MET A 94 -11.22 -0.69 -6.26
N ASN A 95 -12.27 -0.92 -5.46
CA ASN A 95 -13.42 -1.72 -5.88
C ASN A 95 -14.50 -0.91 -6.61
N ASN A 96 -14.63 0.39 -6.34
CA ASN A 96 -15.62 1.27 -6.94
C ASN A 96 -14.93 2.51 -7.52
N PRO A 97 -14.16 2.40 -8.61
CA PRO A 97 -13.40 3.52 -9.14
C PRO A 97 -14.32 4.67 -9.56
N SER A 98 -13.95 5.89 -9.16
CA SER A 98 -14.59 7.15 -9.55
C SER A 98 -13.52 8.21 -9.81
N GLU A 99 -13.88 9.32 -10.46
CA GLU A 99 -12.94 10.43 -10.68
C GLU A 99 -12.39 11.01 -9.37
N GLY A 100 -13.21 11.04 -8.32
CA GLY A 100 -12.77 11.42 -6.96
C GLY A 100 -11.80 10.40 -6.33
N HIS A 101 -11.96 9.11 -6.64
CA HIS A 101 -11.07 8.04 -6.17
C HIS A 101 -9.72 8.05 -6.89
N ALA A 102 -9.66 8.45 -8.16
CA ALA A 102 -8.42 8.52 -8.94
C ALA A 102 -7.38 9.47 -8.32
N LYS A 103 -7.82 10.65 -7.85
CA LYS A 103 -6.93 11.61 -7.16
C LYS A 103 -6.42 11.07 -5.82
N PHE A 104 -7.26 10.35 -5.08
CA PHE A 104 -6.89 9.73 -3.81
C PHE A 104 -5.92 8.57 -4.03
N LEU A 105 -6.20 7.66 -4.96
CA LEU A 105 -5.29 6.58 -5.35
C LEU A 105 -3.96 7.13 -5.85
N GLY A 106 -3.97 8.16 -6.69
CA GLY A 106 -2.76 8.84 -7.13
C GLY A 106 -1.92 9.38 -5.96
N ARG A 107 -2.57 9.91 -4.90
CA ARG A 107 -1.89 10.36 -3.68
C ARG A 107 -1.36 9.20 -2.84
N VAL A 108 -2.17 8.17 -2.59
CA VAL A 108 -1.76 6.98 -1.82
C VAL A 108 -0.61 6.27 -2.54
N LEU A 109 -0.74 6.06 -3.85
CA LEU A 109 0.33 5.52 -4.68
C LEU A 109 1.55 6.44 -4.67
N ARG A 110 1.42 7.76 -4.71
CA ARG A 110 2.56 8.69 -4.59
C ARG A 110 3.23 8.63 -3.21
N GLN A 111 2.46 8.41 -2.14
CA GLN A 111 2.97 8.30 -0.77
C GLN A 111 3.64 6.94 -0.54
N MET A 112 3.05 5.85 -1.05
CA MET A 112 3.68 4.53 -1.12
C MET A 112 4.90 4.54 -2.06
N ARG A 113 4.85 5.36 -3.12
CA ARG A 113 5.93 5.61 -4.08
C ARG A 113 6.70 6.89 -3.79
N GLY A 114 6.94 7.23 -2.52
CA GLY A 114 8.04 8.15 -2.19
C GLY A 114 9.36 7.75 -2.90
N ASP A 115 9.47 6.48 -3.32
CA ASP A 115 10.59 5.87 -4.02
C ASP A 115 10.39 5.48 -5.50
N TRP A 116 9.30 5.87 -6.22
CA TRP A 116 9.19 5.49 -7.65
C TRP A 116 8.48 6.51 -8.57
N ASP A 117 9.27 7.11 -9.47
CA ASP A 117 8.86 7.99 -10.57
C ASP A 117 8.42 7.17 -11.80
N PHE A 118 7.13 7.22 -12.16
CA PHE A 118 6.59 6.61 -13.38
C PHE A 118 6.44 7.66 -14.50
N GLY A 119 7.40 8.58 -14.61
CA GLY A 119 7.49 9.49 -15.74
C GLY A 119 6.51 10.66 -15.68
N ARG A 120 7.06 11.85 -15.88
CA ARG A 120 6.37 13.10 -16.18
C ARG A 120 5.03 12.91 -16.92
N ASN A 121 3.97 13.51 -16.39
CA ASN A 121 3.23 14.57 -17.10
C ASN A 121 2.21 15.27 -16.18
N GLY A 122 2.45 16.57 -15.94
CA GLY A 122 1.38 17.55 -15.78
C GLY A 122 0.84 17.83 -14.37
N LYS A 123 1.49 18.79 -13.69
CA LYS A 123 0.97 19.68 -12.62
C LYS A 123 1.07 19.16 -11.16
N ASN A 124 1.87 19.91 -10.38
CA ASN A 124 2.26 19.81 -8.95
C ASN A 124 1.06 19.64 -7.99
N PRO A 125 1.18 19.08 -6.75
CA PRO A 125 1.90 19.73 -5.61
C PRO A 125 2.31 18.77 -4.45
N PRO A 126 2.65 19.22 -3.21
CA PRO A 126 3.27 20.47 -2.75
C PRO A 126 4.71 20.25 -2.19
N THR A 127 5.40 21.34 -1.95
CA THR A 127 6.78 21.47 -1.46
C THR A 127 6.99 20.81 -0.08
N PRO A 128 8.06 20.04 0.16
CA PRO A 128 8.44 19.61 1.49
C PRO A 128 9.10 20.75 2.28
N THR A 129 8.54 21.02 3.45
CA THR A 129 9.04 21.90 4.50
C THR A 129 10.34 21.34 5.11
N SER A 130 11.48 21.59 4.47
CA SER A 130 12.80 21.58 5.13
C SER A 130 13.85 22.15 4.17
N PRO A 131 14.86 22.90 4.67
CA PRO A 131 15.83 23.57 3.82
C PRO A 131 16.81 22.53 3.27
N ALA A 132 16.42 21.89 2.17
CA ALA A 132 17.32 21.05 1.41
C ALA A 132 18.47 21.92 0.90
N ARG A 133 19.70 21.50 1.24
CA ARG A 133 20.93 21.98 0.60
C ARG A 133 20.69 22.04 -0.93
N PRO A 134 21.09 23.12 -1.62
CA PRO A 134 20.79 23.25 -3.04
C PRO A 134 21.48 22.13 -3.82
N TYR A 135 20.69 21.14 -4.23
CA TYR A 135 21.05 20.16 -5.24
C TYR A 135 21.16 20.91 -6.57
N LEU A 136 22.34 21.47 -6.84
CA LEU A 136 22.75 21.76 -8.20
C LEU A 136 23.12 20.42 -8.86
N SER A 137 22.13 19.78 -9.47
CA SER A 137 22.39 18.83 -10.55
C SER A 137 21.69 19.35 -11.80
N PRO A 138 22.43 19.83 -12.81
CA PRO A 138 21.83 20.28 -14.06
C PRO A 138 21.22 19.11 -14.84
N PRO A 139 20.35 19.39 -15.83
CA PRO A 139 19.59 18.39 -16.58
C PRO A 139 20.47 17.29 -17.21
N ARG A 140 19.89 16.09 -17.27
CA ARG A 140 20.54 14.84 -17.68
C ARG A 140 20.63 14.73 -19.20
N ASP A 141 21.45 15.56 -19.82
CA ASP A 141 21.67 15.52 -21.27
C ASP A 141 22.76 14.49 -21.59
N GLY A 142 22.35 13.23 -21.74
CA GLY A 142 23.26 12.13 -22.09
C GLY A 142 23.96 12.34 -23.43
N GLU A 143 23.46 13.23 -24.28
CA GLU A 143 24.10 13.61 -25.54
C GLU A 143 25.31 14.54 -25.31
N THR A 144 25.23 15.48 -24.36
CA THR A 144 26.39 16.29 -23.95
C THR A 144 27.44 15.48 -23.22
N GLU A 145 27.05 14.52 -22.38
CA GLU A 145 27.99 13.57 -21.74
C GLU A 145 28.77 12.77 -22.81
N ARG A 146 28.07 12.26 -23.84
CA ARG A 146 28.72 11.53 -24.95
C ARG A 146 29.57 12.43 -25.84
N ALA A 147 29.11 13.64 -26.15
CA ALA A 147 29.85 14.60 -26.96
C ALA A 147 31.16 15.02 -26.24
N TRP A 148 31.10 15.24 -24.93
CA TRP A 148 32.29 15.50 -24.12
C TRP A 148 33.22 14.30 -24.07
N ALA A 149 32.70 13.08 -23.86
CA ALA A 149 33.52 11.87 -23.85
C ALA A 149 34.26 11.67 -25.18
N ARG A 150 33.57 11.80 -26.32
CA ARG A 150 34.18 11.76 -27.66
C ARG A 150 35.26 12.84 -27.86
N ARG A 151 35.00 14.06 -27.38
CA ARG A 151 35.97 15.18 -27.46
C ARG A 151 37.23 14.91 -26.63
N ASN A 152 37.11 14.15 -25.54
CA ASN A 152 38.22 13.76 -24.67
C ASN A 152 38.80 12.38 -25.03
N LYS A 153 38.44 11.81 -26.20
CA LYS A 153 38.88 10.49 -26.68
C LYS A 153 38.55 9.33 -25.72
N ILE A 154 37.49 9.46 -24.95
CA ILE A 154 36.96 8.41 -24.07
C ILE A 154 35.94 7.60 -24.86
N GLU A 155 36.13 6.28 -24.91
CA GLU A 155 35.24 5.38 -25.63
C GLU A 155 33.86 5.35 -24.98
N VAL A 156 32.83 5.65 -25.77
CA VAL A 156 31.44 5.65 -25.32
C VAL A 156 30.54 5.14 -26.44
N GLY A 157 29.62 4.24 -26.11
CA GLY A 157 28.66 3.73 -27.07
C GLY A 157 27.71 4.82 -27.59
N ASP A 158 27.37 4.75 -28.88
CA ASP A 158 26.51 5.73 -29.54
C ASP A 158 25.09 5.79 -28.97
N ARG A 159 24.61 4.67 -28.41
CA ARG A 159 23.29 4.54 -27.78
C ARG A 159 23.39 3.67 -26.52
N GLY A 160 22.38 3.78 -25.66
CA GLY A 160 22.31 3.00 -24.42
C GLY A 160 22.93 3.71 -23.21
N ARG A 161 23.15 2.94 -22.14
CA ARG A 161 23.52 3.46 -20.82
C ARG A 161 25.00 3.89 -20.80
N ILE A 162 25.26 5.14 -20.42
CA ILE A 162 26.62 5.66 -20.22
C ILE A 162 27.18 5.13 -18.89
N SER A 163 28.43 4.67 -18.90
CA SER A 163 29.12 4.19 -17.70
C SER A 163 29.17 5.26 -16.62
N GLY A 164 29.12 4.84 -15.35
CA GLY A 164 29.18 5.73 -14.19
C GLY A 164 30.48 6.54 -14.13
N GLU A 165 31.58 5.97 -14.61
CA GLU A 165 32.91 6.60 -14.63
C GLU A 165 32.95 7.81 -15.56
N ILE A 166 32.39 7.67 -16.78
CA ILE A 166 32.31 8.76 -17.77
C ILE A 166 31.46 9.91 -17.22
N ARG A 167 30.37 9.58 -16.51
CA ARG A 167 29.50 10.58 -15.89
C ARG A 167 30.21 11.33 -14.77
N HIS A 168 30.96 10.63 -13.93
CA HIS A 168 31.72 11.26 -12.85
C HIS A 168 32.79 12.20 -13.41
N ALA A 169 33.56 11.75 -14.41
CA ALA A 169 34.58 12.56 -15.06
C ALA A 169 34.00 13.82 -15.73
N TYR A 170 32.81 13.72 -16.33
CA TYR A 170 32.11 14.87 -16.90
C TYR A 170 31.67 15.89 -15.83
N GLN A 171 31.12 15.42 -14.71
CA GLN A 171 30.70 16.30 -13.61
C GLN A 171 31.90 16.99 -12.93
N GLU A 172 33.01 16.29 -12.79
CA GLU A 172 34.26 16.86 -12.30
C GLU A 172 34.81 17.93 -13.26
N ALA A 173 34.74 17.70 -14.57
CA ALA A 173 35.15 18.70 -15.56
C ALA A 173 34.25 19.95 -15.56
N LEU A 174 32.93 19.78 -15.41
CA LEU A 174 31.98 20.88 -15.30
C LEU A 174 32.18 21.71 -14.02
N SER A 175 32.44 21.06 -12.89
CA SER A 175 32.69 21.76 -11.63
C SER A 175 34.02 22.53 -11.65
N ARG A 176 35.04 22.02 -12.34
CA ARG A 176 36.31 22.73 -12.56
C ARG A 176 36.21 23.93 -13.49
N GLN A 177 35.26 23.96 -14.42
CA GLN A 177 35.03 25.12 -15.31
C GLN A 177 34.21 26.24 -14.66
N ARG A 178 33.60 25.98 -13.50
CA ARG A 178 32.66 26.90 -12.84
C ARG A 178 33.28 27.63 -11.63
N ASN A 179 34.54 27.34 -11.33
CA ASN A 179 35.43 28.10 -10.44
C ASN A 179 36.51 28.78 -11.29
#